data_AF-A0A5B6UFZ0-F1
#
_entry.id   AF-A0A5B6UFZ0-F1
#
_cell.length_a   1.000
_cell.length_b   1.000
_cell.length_c   1.000
_cell.angle_alpha   90.00
_cell.angle_beta   90.00
_cell.angle_gamma   90.00
#
_symmetry.space_group_name_H-M   'P 1'
#
loop_
_entity.id
_entity.type
_entity.pdbx_description
1 polymer ?
#
loop_
_entity_poly.entity_id
_entity_poly.type
_entity_poly.pdbx_seq_one_letter_code
_entity_poly.pdbx_strand_id
1 'polypeptide(L)'
;MVDFQGAKLSLGHVVQLWVKAFRQSLLLLVQKSSQPKVPNPTPAVLAKSSADVKESSPPPKKIVDINQPQTCKNNGCGKVFKEIENHESACSYHPGPAVFHDRVRGWKCCDIYVKEFDEFMTIPPCKKGWHNADPVP
;
A
#
# COMPACT_ATOMS: atom_id res chain seq x y z
N MET A 1 42.29 -49.28 26.56
CA MET A 1 42.51 -47.84 26.88
C MET A 1 41.81 -47.03 25.81
N VAL A 2 41.22 -45.90 26.21
CA VAL A 2 40.29 -45.01 25.49
C VAL A 2 40.34 -44.96 23.95
N ASP A 3 39.17 -45.15 23.33
CA ASP A 3 38.89 -44.79 21.94
C ASP A 3 38.80 -43.26 21.76
N PHE A 4 39.53 -42.71 20.77
CA PHE A 4 39.41 -41.31 20.36
C PHE A 4 38.68 -41.19 19.02
N GLN A 5 37.33 -41.16 19.07
CA GLN A 5 36.52 -40.84 17.91
C GLN A 5 36.49 -39.32 17.66
N GLY A 6 37.43 -38.84 16.87
CA GLY A 6 37.48 -37.45 16.42
C GLY A 6 36.34 -37.10 15.45
N ALA A 7 35.43 -36.22 15.86
CA ALA A 7 34.29 -35.80 15.05
C ALA A 7 34.73 -34.95 13.83
N LYS A 8 34.60 -35.51 12.62
CA LYS A 8 34.81 -34.77 11.36
C LYS A 8 33.60 -33.88 11.07
N LEU A 9 33.69 -32.59 11.43
CA LEU A 9 32.72 -31.57 11.02
C LEU A 9 32.82 -31.31 9.51
N SER A 10 31.81 -31.74 8.77
CA SER A 10 31.67 -31.46 7.33
C SER A 10 31.57 -29.95 7.04
N LEU A 11 32.12 -29.51 5.91
CA LEU A 11 32.10 -28.12 5.43
C LEU A 11 30.68 -27.52 5.41
N GLY A 12 29.65 -28.35 5.17
CA GLY A 12 28.25 -27.93 5.18
C GLY A 12 27.73 -27.48 6.57
N HIS A 13 28.29 -28.00 7.67
CA HIS A 13 27.93 -27.54 9.02
C HIS A 13 28.41 -26.12 9.30
N VAL A 14 29.57 -25.72 8.76
CA VAL A 14 30.11 -24.36 8.93
C VAL A 14 29.19 -23.33 8.26
N VAL A 15 28.68 -23.63 7.06
CA VAL A 15 27.71 -22.77 6.35
C VAL A 15 26.38 -22.66 7.12
N GLN A 16 25.87 -23.76 7.66
CA GLN A 16 24.64 -23.77 8.46
C GLN A 16 24.74 -22.95 9.75
N LEU A 17 25.91 -22.91 10.39
CA LEU A 17 26.14 -22.07 11.57
C LEU A 17 26.10 -20.58 11.22
N TRP A 18 26.63 -20.17 10.06
CA TRP A 18 26.62 -18.77 9.61
C TRP A 18 25.21 -18.26 9.26
N VAL A 19 24.39 -19.08 8.58
CA VAL A 19 22.99 -18.74 8.27
C VAL A 19 22.15 -18.57 9.55
N LYS A 20 22.40 -19.39 10.58
CA LYS A 20 21.71 -19.29 11.88
C LYS A 20 22.12 -18.02 12.64
N ALA A 21 23.41 -17.67 12.65
CA ALA A 21 23.90 -16.44 13.28
C ALA A 21 23.26 -15.17 12.67
N PHE A 22 23.14 -15.11 11.34
CA PHE A 22 22.49 -13.97 10.66
C PHE A 22 20.99 -13.85 10.97
N ARG A 23 20.27 -14.97 11.12
CA ARG A 23 18.85 -14.96 11.52
C ARG A 23 18.63 -14.55 12.98
N GLN A 24 19.55 -14.87 13.88
CA GLN A 24 19.43 -14.48 15.30
C GLN A 24 19.55 -12.96 15.49
N SER A 25 20.36 -12.29 14.68
CA SER A 25 20.63 -10.84 14.79
C SER A 25 19.43 -9.96 14.37
N LEU A 26 18.57 -10.46 13.46
CA LEU A 26 17.42 -9.70 12.95
C LEU A 26 16.25 -9.59 13.96
N LEU A 27 16.17 -10.50 14.94
CA LEU A 27 15.07 -10.56 15.92
C LEU A 27 15.12 -9.47 17.00
N LEU A 28 16.29 -8.88 17.26
CA LEU A 28 16.48 -7.89 18.35
C LEU A 28 16.10 -6.44 17.97
N LEU A 29 15.87 -6.15 16.69
CA LEU A 29 15.54 -4.79 16.20
C LEU A 29 14.03 -4.48 16.21
N VAL A 30 13.16 -5.47 16.41
CA VAL A 30 11.70 -5.31 16.32
C VAL A 30 11.06 -4.76 17.62
N GLN A 31 11.75 -4.82 18.75
CA GLN A 31 11.13 -4.57 20.07
C GLN A 31 11.23 -3.13 20.61
N LYS A 32 11.75 -2.15 19.86
CA LYS A 32 12.17 -0.85 20.44
C LYS A 32 11.61 0.42 19.80
N SER A 33 10.28 0.58 19.81
CA SER A 33 9.60 1.85 20.15
C SER A 33 8.07 1.72 20.19
N SER A 34 7.45 1.87 21.36
CA SER A 34 6.00 2.12 21.46
C SER A 34 5.64 2.82 22.79
N GLN A 35 4.49 3.51 22.79
CA GLN A 35 3.86 4.24 23.91
C GLN A 35 4.41 5.67 24.21
N PRO A 36 3.60 6.58 24.77
CA PRO A 36 2.50 7.24 24.04
C PRO A 36 2.41 8.76 24.29
N LYS A 37 1.56 9.49 23.54
CA LYS A 37 1.08 10.82 23.98
C LYS A 37 -0.43 10.98 23.75
N VAL A 38 -1.13 11.24 24.86
CA VAL A 38 -2.59 11.37 24.94
C VAL A 38 -3.04 12.76 24.45
N PRO A 39 -4.12 12.86 23.66
CA PRO A 39 -4.78 14.13 23.32
C PRO A 39 -6.10 14.34 24.08
N ASN A 40 -6.32 15.55 24.64
CA ASN A 40 -7.60 16.28 24.71
C ASN A 40 -7.38 17.67 25.38
N PRO A 41 -8.28 18.69 25.27
CA PRO A 41 -9.73 18.58 25.39
C PRO A 41 -10.61 19.21 24.28
N THR A 42 -11.83 18.67 24.20
CA THR A 42 -13.03 19.16 23.49
C THR A 42 -13.71 20.32 24.26
N PRO A 43 -14.75 21.05 23.76
CA PRO A 43 -16.12 20.49 23.65
C PRO A 43 -17.07 21.07 22.55
N ALA A 44 -18.19 20.36 22.33
CA ALA A 44 -19.52 20.86 21.89
C ALA A 44 -19.66 21.44 20.44
N VAL A 45 -20.78 21.38 19.70
CA VAL A 45 -22.18 20.90 19.88
C VAL A 45 -22.81 20.81 18.45
N LEU A 46 -23.75 19.94 18.04
CA LEU A 46 -24.45 18.77 18.60
C LEU A 46 -24.86 17.81 17.43
N ALA A 47 -25.58 16.73 17.72
CA ALA A 47 -26.04 15.63 16.85
C ALA A 47 -27.25 15.90 15.92
N LYS A 48 -27.43 15.00 14.91
CA LYS A 48 -28.67 14.20 14.80
C LYS A 48 -28.41 12.82 14.18
N SER A 49 -29.35 11.89 14.36
CA SER A 49 -29.17 10.43 14.29
C SER A 49 -29.97 9.76 13.17
N SER A 50 -29.58 8.51 12.88
CA SER A 50 -30.41 7.37 12.47
C SER A 50 -30.55 7.05 10.98
N ALA A 51 -30.35 5.74 10.68
CA ALA A 51 -30.89 4.93 9.57
C ALA A 51 -30.58 5.42 8.13
N ASP A 52 -30.24 4.57 7.16
CA ASP A 52 -30.98 3.36 6.82
C ASP A 52 -30.12 2.31 6.06
N VAL A 53 -30.69 1.14 5.79
CA VAL A 53 -30.02 0.01 5.11
C VAL A 53 -30.31 0.05 3.61
N LYS A 54 -29.29 0.08 2.74
CA LYS A 54 -29.42 -0.63 1.45
C LYS A 54 -28.15 -1.05 0.73
N GLU A 55 -27.94 -2.36 0.74
CA GLU A 55 -27.43 -3.13 -0.40
C GLU A 55 -28.33 -2.88 -1.64
N SER A 56 -27.89 -2.01 -2.56
CA SER A 56 -28.37 -2.04 -3.95
C SER A 56 -27.59 -1.05 -4.86
N SER A 57 -26.54 -1.53 -5.51
CA SER A 57 -26.49 -1.61 -6.99
C SER A 57 -25.05 -1.85 -7.46
N PRO A 58 -24.77 -2.98 -8.13
CA PRO A 58 -23.62 -3.05 -9.01
C PRO A 58 -23.77 -1.95 -10.08
N PRO A 59 -22.75 -1.10 -10.32
CA PRO A 59 -22.80 -0.14 -11.42
C PRO A 59 -23.05 -0.89 -12.73
N PRO A 60 -23.81 -0.31 -13.68
CA PRO A 60 -24.34 -1.03 -14.82
C PRO A 60 -23.20 -1.70 -15.59
N LYS A 61 -23.27 -3.04 -15.67
CA LYS A 61 -22.35 -3.84 -16.48
C LYS A 61 -22.56 -3.51 -17.94
N LYS A 62 -21.89 -2.45 -18.42
CA LYS A 62 -21.55 -2.32 -19.84
C LYS A 62 -20.87 -3.63 -20.22
N ILE A 63 -21.27 -4.22 -21.34
CA ILE A 63 -20.62 -5.42 -21.88
C ILE A 63 -19.29 -4.95 -22.47
N VAL A 64 -18.28 -4.82 -21.61
CA VAL A 64 -16.91 -4.54 -22.03
C VAL A 64 -16.35 -5.85 -22.55
N ASP A 65 -15.87 -5.87 -23.79
CA ASP A 65 -15.06 -7.00 -24.26
C ASP A 65 -13.81 -7.08 -23.38
N ILE A 66 -13.69 -8.20 -22.67
CA ILE A 66 -12.66 -8.46 -21.64
C ILE A 66 -11.25 -8.36 -22.25
N ASN A 67 -11.13 -8.53 -23.58
CA ASN A 67 -9.88 -8.46 -24.33
C ASN A 67 -9.56 -7.06 -24.88
N GLN A 68 -10.52 -6.13 -24.88
CA GLN A 68 -10.34 -4.80 -25.45
C GLN A 68 -9.38 -3.97 -24.58
N PRO A 69 -8.35 -3.34 -25.17
CA PRO A 69 -7.47 -2.44 -24.42
C PRO A 69 -8.23 -1.18 -23.98
N GLN A 70 -8.16 -0.88 -22.70
CA GLN A 70 -8.73 0.30 -22.05
C GLN A 70 -7.64 1.12 -21.36
N THR A 71 -7.80 2.44 -21.28
CA THR A 71 -6.85 3.30 -20.55
C THR A 71 -7.30 3.48 -19.11
N CYS A 72 -6.43 3.15 -18.16
CA CYS A 72 -6.67 3.36 -16.74
C CYS A 72 -6.64 4.85 -16.40
N LYS A 73 -7.76 5.36 -15.89
CA LYS A 73 -7.96 6.76 -15.49
C LYS A 73 -7.83 6.96 -13.97
N ASN A 74 -7.40 5.95 -13.22
CA ASN A 74 -7.02 6.13 -11.81
C ASN A 74 -5.84 7.12 -11.70
N ASN A 75 -5.91 8.03 -10.73
CA ASN A 75 -4.93 9.11 -10.54
C ASN A 75 -3.49 8.56 -10.38
N GLY A 76 -2.58 9.00 -11.24
CA GLY A 76 -1.17 8.54 -11.25
C GLY A 76 -0.92 7.19 -11.94
N CYS A 77 -1.94 6.56 -12.56
CA CYS A 77 -1.73 5.31 -13.31
C CYS A 77 -1.53 5.53 -14.82
N GLY A 78 -2.56 5.99 -15.55
CA GLY A 78 -2.48 6.28 -17.00
C GLY A 78 -2.20 5.10 -17.94
N LYS A 79 -1.97 3.89 -17.44
CA LYS A 79 -1.58 2.72 -18.24
C LYS A 79 -2.75 2.15 -19.04
N VAL A 80 -2.45 1.64 -20.24
CA VAL A 80 -3.38 0.76 -20.97
C VAL A 80 -3.39 -0.62 -20.31
N PHE A 81 -4.57 -1.20 -20.13
CA PHE A 81 -4.80 -2.51 -19.54
C PHE A 81 -5.91 -3.25 -20.30
N LYS A 82 -6.03 -4.56 -20.08
CA LYS A 82 -7.19 -5.37 -20.49
C LYS A 82 -7.85 -5.92 -19.24
N GLU A 83 -9.16 -6.14 -19.27
CA GLU A 83 -9.88 -6.67 -18.11
C GLU A 83 -9.45 -8.10 -17.77
N ILE A 84 -9.00 -8.90 -18.76
CA ILE A 84 -8.48 -10.26 -18.54
C ILE A 84 -7.19 -10.30 -17.71
N GLU A 85 -6.41 -9.21 -17.70
CA GLU A 85 -5.15 -9.08 -16.94
C GLU A 85 -5.36 -8.27 -15.63
N ASN A 86 -6.56 -7.71 -15.42
CA ASN A 86 -6.87 -6.85 -14.30
C ASN A 86 -7.06 -7.68 -13.01
N HIS A 87 -6.48 -7.19 -11.91
CA HIS A 87 -6.51 -7.85 -10.61
C HIS A 87 -6.21 -6.84 -9.49
N GLU A 88 -6.40 -7.25 -8.23
CA GLU A 88 -6.32 -6.37 -7.06
C GLU A 88 -4.97 -5.66 -6.80
N SER A 89 -3.92 -6.01 -7.53
CA SER A 89 -2.60 -5.35 -7.45
C SER A 89 -2.03 -4.85 -8.78
N ALA A 90 -2.82 -4.90 -9.86
CA ALA A 90 -2.41 -4.49 -11.20
C ALA A 90 -2.13 -2.98 -11.29
N CYS A 91 -3.00 -2.18 -10.67
CA CYS A 91 -2.93 -0.73 -10.69
C CYS A 91 -2.30 -0.20 -9.40
N SER A 92 -1.27 0.63 -9.52
CA SER A 92 -0.80 1.51 -8.43
C SER A 92 -1.29 2.92 -8.72
N TYR A 93 -1.99 3.55 -7.77
CA TYR A 93 -2.65 4.85 -7.95
C TYR A 93 -2.89 5.60 -6.63
N HIS A 94 -3.34 6.85 -6.74
CA HIS A 94 -3.86 7.67 -5.64
C HIS A 94 -5.41 7.58 -5.60
N PRO A 95 -6.03 7.02 -4.55
CA PRO A 95 -7.49 6.92 -4.46
C PRO A 95 -8.18 8.23 -4.07
N GLY A 96 -7.43 9.22 -3.59
CA GLY A 96 -7.95 10.53 -3.17
C GLY A 96 -7.79 11.60 -4.25
N PRO A 97 -8.50 12.73 -4.12
CA PRO A 97 -8.30 13.88 -4.99
C PRO A 97 -6.92 14.53 -4.79
N ALA A 98 -6.44 15.19 -5.85
CA ALA A 98 -5.33 16.11 -5.76
C ALA A 98 -5.75 17.38 -5.00
N VAL A 99 -4.80 18.00 -4.31
CA VAL A 99 -5.01 19.17 -3.45
C VAL A 99 -4.11 20.29 -3.91
N PHE A 100 -4.69 21.48 -4.07
CA PHE A 100 -4.00 22.69 -4.50
C PHE A 100 -4.41 23.84 -3.57
N HIS A 101 -3.64 24.08 -2.52
CA HIS A 101 -3.85 25.16 -1.55
C HIS A 101 -2.51 25.82 -1.21
N ASP A 102 -2.49 27.12 -0.89
CA ASP A 102 -1.33 27.84 -0.33
C ASP A 102 0.02 27.60 -1.06
N ARG A 103 -0.04 27.45 -2.39
CA ARG A 103 1.09 27.12 -3.29
C ARG A 103 1.69 25.73 -3.10
N VAL A 104 1.14 24.89 -2.22
CA VAL A 104 1.46 23.46 -2.13
C VAL A 104 0.51 22.63 -3.02
N ARG A 105 1.06 21.53 -3.54
CA ARG A 105 0.38 20.54 -4.37
C ARG A 105 0.50 19.18 -3.69
N GLY A 106 -0.53 18.35 -3.70
CA GLY A 106 -0.49 17.08 -2.96
C GLY A 106 -1.68 16.17 -3.19
N TRP A 107 -1.78 15.10 -2.40
CA TRP A 107 -2.84 14.09 -2.50
C TRP A 107 -3.48 13.81 -1.14
N LYS A 108 -4.82 13.92 -1.03
CA LYS A 108 -5.54 13.63 0.25
C LYS A 108 -5.40 12.20 0.75
N CYS A 109 -5.04 11.26 -0.11
CA CYS A 109 -4.94 9.85 0.24
C CYS A 109 -3.62 9.43 0.91
N CYS A 110 -2.63 10.32 0.98
CA CYS A 110 -1.37 10.08 1.67
C CYS A 110 -0.82 11.30 2.43
N ASP A 111 -1.52 12.45 2.39
CA ASP A 111 -1.13 13.71 3.01
C ASP A 111 0.32 14.15 2.70
N ILE A 112 0.79 13.79 1.50
CA ILE A 112 2.04 14.30 0.93
C ILE A 112 1.72 15.61 0.22
N TYR A 113 2.36 16.68 0.65
CA TYR A 113 2.24 18.04 0.09
C TYR A 113 3.63 18.59 -0.22
N VAL A 114 3.82 19.04 -1.45
CA VAL A 114 5.09 19.54 -1.98
C VAL A 114 4.93 20.95 -2.52
N LYS A 115 6.01 21.73 -2.51
CA LYS A 115 5.98 23.11 -3.01
C LYS A 115 6.18 23.18 -4.52
N GLU A 116 7.08 22.36 -5.07
CA GLU A 116 7.40 22.40 -6.49
C GLU A 116 6.48 21.50 -7.33
N PHE A 117 6.26 21.88 -8.59
CA PHE A 117 5.37 21.15 -9.49
C PHE A 117 5.99 19.82 -9.96
N ASP A 118 7.29 19.81 -10.26
CA ASP A 118 7.98 18.60 -10.73
C ASP A 118 8.06 17.54 -9.62
N GLU A 119 8.19 17.98 -8.36
CA GLU A 119 8.08 17.12 -7.19
C GLU A 119 6.69 16.49 -7.09
N PHE A 120 5.62 17.25 -7.38
CA PHE A 120 4.24 16.73 -7.37
C PHE A 120 4.02 15.64 -8.42
N MET A 121 4.59 15.82 -9.62
CA MET A 121 4.53 14.85 -10.71
C MET A 121 5.32 13.56 -10.43
N THR A 122 6.20 13.56 -9.42
CA THR A 122 7.02 12.41 -9.02
C THR A 122 6.58 11.75 -7.71
N ILE A 123 5.51 12.23 -7.06
CA ILE A 123 4.95 11.59 -5.86
C ILE A 123 4.55 10.14 -6.20
N PRO A 124 5.04 9.14 -5.44
CA PRO A 124 4.72 7.74 -5.73
C PRO A 124 3.26 7.41 -5.34
N PRO A 125 2.56 6.58 -6.15
CA PRO A 125 1.20 6.13 -5.85
C PRO A 125 1.13 5.37 -4.52
N CYS A 126 0.19 5.74 -3.66
CA CYS A 126 0.10 5.21 -2.30
C CYS A 126 -0.75 3.95 -2.13
N LYS A 127 -1.55 3.55 -3.14
CA LYS A 127 -2.45 2.39 -3.05
C LYS A 127 -2.33 1.48 -4.27
N LYS A 128 -2.52 0.17 -4.03
CA LYS A 128 -2.74 -0.84 -5.08
C LYS A 128 -4.21 -1.22 -5.20
N GLY A 129 -4.62 -1.65 -6.39
CA GLY A 129 -5.99 -2.05 -6.69
C GLY A 129 -6.17 -2.47 -8.15
N TRP A 130 -7.42 -2.56 -8.54
CA TRP A 130 -7.87 -2.79 -9.91
C TRP A 130 -7.65 -1.53 -10.76
N HIS A 131 -7.33 -1.71 -12.04
CA HIS A 131 -7.44 -0.64 -13.01
C HIS A 131 -8.90 -0.22 -13.20
N ASN A 132 -9.15 1.04 -13.52
CA ASN A 132 -10.47 1.56 -13.82
C ASN A 132 -10.43 2.46 -15.06
N ALA A 133 -11.29 2.17 -16.04
CA ALA A 133 -11.45 2.95 -17.27
C ALA A 133 -12.53 4.05 -17.16
N ASP A 134 -13.41 3.99 -16.16
CA ASP A 134 -14.51 4.93 -15.90
C ASP A 134 -14.38 5.48 -14.45
N PRO A 135 -13.63 6.59 -14.24
CA PRO A 135 -13.57 7.25 -12.95
C PRO A 135 -14.96 7.83 -12.69
N VAL A 136 -15.51 7.54 -11.51
CA VAL A 136 -16.76 8.15 -11.07
C VAL A 136 -16.50 9.66 -10.95
N PRO A 137 -17.33 10.52 -11.57
CA PRO A 137 -17.20 11.98 -11.49
C PRO A 137 -17.28 12.54 -10.07
#